data_AF-A0A1V9ET12-F1
#
_entry.id   AF-A0A1V9ET12-F1
#
_cell.length_a   1.000
_cell.length_b   1.000
_cell.length_c   1.000
_cell.angle_alpha   90.00
_cell.angle_beta   90.00
_cell.angle_gamma   90.00
#
_symmetry.space_group_name_H-M   'P 1'
#
loop_
_entity.id
_entity.type
_entity.pdbx_description
1 polymer ?
#
loop_
_entity_poly.entity_id
_entity_poly.type
_entity_poly.pdbx_seq_one_letter_code
_entity_poly.pdbx_strand_id
1 'polypeptide(L)'
;MTYDTRLHDLITKQEKQIQAFERHRADMWAAVQATEKEILQLHDCTFTDAPPHVLAIVNKLREDYYRYWWNDGVLLTALMNRQAAARQRVIDRMKTSKTG
;
A
#
# COMPACT_ATOMS: atom_id res chain seq x y z
N MET A 1 1.49 8.51 34.86
CA MET A 1 1.61 9.03 33.48
C MET A 1 1.81 7.90 32.43
N THR A 2 1.23 6.72 32.63
CA THR A 2 1.33 5.55 31.72
C THR A 2 0.39 5.62 30.51
N TYR A 3 -0.44 6.67 30.44
CA TYR A 3 -1.52 6.82 29.47
C TYR A 3 -1.03 7.37 28.13
N ASP A 4 -0.07 8.29 28.17
CA ASP A 4 0.46 8.97 26.99
C ASP A 4 1.37 8.04 26.17
N THR A 5 2.14 7.20 26.86
CA THR A 5 3.06 6.24 26.25
C THR A 5 2.38 5.19 25.38
N ARG A 6 1.20 4.67 25.76
CA ARG A 6 0.51 3.64 24.95
C ARG A 6 -0.01 4.16 23.61
N LEU A 7 -0.52 5.40 23.59
CA LEU A 7 -0.98 6.02 22.35
C LEU A 7 0.20 6.43 21.48
N HIS A 8 1.25 6.96 22.10
CA HIS A 8 2.51 7.29 21.45
C HIS A 8 3.14 6.04 20.79
N ASP A 9 3.31 4.94 21.52
CA ASP A 9 3.86 3.68 20.99
C ASP A 9 3.03 3.14 19.81
N LEU A 10 1.70 3.27 19.88
CA LEU A 10 0.82 2.88 18.79
C LEU A 10 1.06 3.76 17.55
N ILE A 11 1.15 5.09 17.71
CA ILE A 11 1.40 6.02 16.61
C ILE A 11 2.76 5.73 15.97
N THR A 12 3.82 5.59 16.76
CA THR A 12 5.16 5.24 16.25
C THR A 12 5.16 3.92 15.48
N LYS A 13 4.42 2.91 15.97
CA LYS A 13 4.26 1.65 15.23
C LYS A 13 3.54 1.85 13.90
N GLN A 14 2.52 2.70 13.87
CA GLN A 14 1.73 2.99 12.67
C GLN A 14 2.54 3.76 11.62
N GLU A 15 3.39 4.70 12.04
CA GLU A 15 4.33 5.40 11.16
C GLU A 15 5.31 4.43 10.49
N LYS A 16 5.89 3.51 11.26
CA LYS A 16 6.77 2.45 10.72
C LYS A 16 6.05 1.57 9.70
N GLN A 17 4.76 1.27 9.91
CA GLN A 17 3.97 0.52 8.94
C GLN A 17 3.73 1.29 7.64
N ILE A 18 3.54 2.62 7.71
CA ILE A 18 3.41 3.47 6.53
C ILE A 18 4.73 3.48 5.75
N GLN A 19 5.87 3.70 6.43
CA GLN A 19 7.19 3.68 5.79
C GLN A 19 7.49 2.31 5.14
N ALA A 20 7.15 1.21 5.81
CA ALA A 20 7.30 -0.13 5.24
C ALA A 20 6.40 -0.33 4.02
N PHE A 21 5.15 0.17 4.06
CA PHE A 21 4.25 0.12 2.92
C PHE A 21 4.79 0.91 1.74
N GLU A 22 5.30 2.13 1.96
CA GLU A 22 5.88 2.96 0.89
C GLU A 22 7.09 2.29 0.23
N ARG A 23 7.93 1.62 1.03
CA ARG A 23 9.05 0.84 0.49
C ARG A 23 8.55 -0.31 -0.38
N HIS A 24 7.62 -1.11 0.13
CA HIS A 24 7.06 -2.24 -0.63
C HIS A 24 6.31 -1.78 -1.89
N ARG A 25 5.66 -0.62 -1.86
CA ARG A 25 5.05 0.00 -3.03
C ARG A 25 6.10 0.26 -4.12
N ALA A 26 7.25 0.82 -3.75
CA ALA A 26 8.35 1.05 -4.68
C ALA A 26 8.92 -0.27 -5.23
N ASP A 27 9.11 -1.28 -4.37
CA ASP A 27 9.57 -2.62 -4.78
C ASP A 27 8.60 -3.26 -5.79
N MET A 28 7.29 -3.14 -5.54
CA MET A 28 6.26 -3.67 -6.43
C MET A 28 6.19 -2.94 -7.77
N TRP A 29 6.44 -1.63 -7.78
CA TRP A 29 6.55 -0.90 -9.04
C TRP A 29 7.74 -1.37 -9.87
N ALA A 30 8.90 -1.58 -9.23
CA ALA A 30 10.07 -2.12 -9.90
C ALA A 30 9.80 -3.52 -10.47
N ALA A 31 9.08 -4.37 -9.73
CA ALA A 31 8.66 -5.69 -10.21
C ALA A 31 7.73 -5.59 -11.44
N VAL A 32 6.75 -4.68 -11.42
CA VAL A 32 5.87 -4.42 -12.57
C VAL A 32 6.65 -4.00 -13.81
N GLN A 33 7.63 -3.10 -13.64
CA GLN A 33 8.48 -2.66 -14.74
C GLN A 33 9.36 -3.79 -15.29
N ALA A 34 9.85 -4.68 -14.41
CA ALA A 34 10.61 -5.86 -14.82
C ALA A 34 9.74 -6.83 -15.63
N THR A 35 8.55 -7.16 -15.14
CA THR A 35 7.60 -8.03 -15.85
C THR A 35 7.15 -7.42 -17.18
N GLU A 36 6.89 -6.10 -17.23
CA GLU A 36 6.59 -5.42 -18.48
C GLU A 36 7.71 -5.61 -19.51
N LYS A 37 8.96 -5.43 -19.09
CA LYS A 37 10.12 -5.63 -19.96
C LYS A 37 10.22 -7.07 -20.45
N GLU A 38 10.00 -8.05 -19.59
CA GLU A 38 10.00 -9.47 -19.94
C GLU A 38 8.92 -9.80 -20.98
N ILE A 39 7.71 -9.26 -20.82
CA ILE A 39 6.61 -9.43 -21.77
C ILE A 39 7.00 -8.87 -23.13
N LEU A 40 7.50 -7.63 -23.18
CA LEU A 40 7.89 -6.99 -24.44
C LEU A 40 9.02 -7.75 -25.14
N GLN A 41 10.02 -8.22 -24.38
CA GLN A 41 11.12 -9.05 -24.90
C GLN A 41 10.65 -10.41 -25.43
N LEU A 42 9.72 -11.07 -24.74
CA LEU A 42 9.15 -12.34 -25.18
C LEU A 42 8.45 -12.24 -26.54
N HIS A 43 7.88 -11.07 -26.82
CA HIS A 43 7.16 -10.77 -28.06
C HIS A 43 8.01 -10.04 -29.10
N ASP A 44 9.32 -9.90 -28.88
CA ASP A 44 10.28 -9.19 -29.75
C ASP A 44 9.76 -7.81 -30.20
N CYS A 45 9.19 -7.06 -29.25
CA CYS A 45 8.61 -5.75 -29.51
C CYS A 45 8.99 -4.75 -28.41
N THR A 46 8.76 -3.48 -28.70
CA THR A 46 8.82 -2.37 -27.74
C THR A 46 7.41 -1.90 -27.41
N PHE A 47 7.28 -0.99 -26.43
CA PHE A 47 5.97 -0.45 -26.10
C PHE A 47 5.32 0.33 -27.27
N THR A 48 6.11 0.90 -28.19
CA THR A 48 5.58 1.74 -29.27
C THR A 48 5.07 0.96 -30.48
N ASP A 49 5.57 -0.26 -30.70
CA ASP A 49 5.25 -1.13 -31.83
C ASP A 49 4.60 -2.46 -31.40
N ALA A 50 4.40 -2.65 -30.09
CA ALA A 50 3.72 -3.82 -29.54
C ALA A 50 2.32 -4.02 -30.15
N PRO A 51 1.97 -5.26 -30.54
CA PRO A 51 0.62 -5.59 -30.98
C PRO A 51 -0.44 -5.23 -29.92
N PRO A 52 -1.69 -4.96 -30.31
CA PRO A 52 -2.75 -4.56 -29.37
C PRO A 52 -2.97 -5.54 -28.21
N HIS A 53 -2.80 -6.85 -28.44
CA HIS A 53 -2.95 -7.86 -27.40
C HIS A 53 -1.82 -7.81 -26.36
N VAL A 54 -0.59 -7.52 -26.77
CA VAL A 54 0.56 -7.36 -25.86
C VAL A 54 0.39 -6.08 -25.03
N LEU A 55 -0.01 -4.98 -25.68
CA LEU A 55 -0.32 -3.72 -24.99
C LEU A 55 -1.44 -3.88 -23.95
N ALA A 56 -2.47 -4.68 -24.26
CA ALA A 56 -3.54 -4.97 -23.31
C ALA A 56 -3.01 -5.66 -22.05
N ILE A 57 -2.08 -6.61 -22.18
CA ILE A 57 -1.45 -7.29 -21.03
C ILE A 57 -0.64 -6.31 -20.20
N VAL A 58 0.23 -5.50 -20.84
CA VAL A 58 1.07 -4.51 -20.14
C VAL A 58 0.22 -3.46 -19.44
N ASN A 59 -0.79 -2.93 -20.10
CA ASN A 59 -1.70 -1.94 -19.52
C ASN A 59 -2.47 -2.52 -18.34
N LYS A 60 -2.95 -3.77 -18.47
CA LYS A 60 -3.64 -4.45 -17.37
C LYS A 60 -2.75 -4.63 -16.15
N LEU A 61 -1.49 -5.01 -16.34
CA LEU A 61 -0.50 -5.12 -15.27
C LEU A 61 -0.30 -3.78 -14.54
N ARG A 62 -0.15 -2.68 -15.28
CA ARG A 62 -0.01 -1.33 -14.71
C ARG A 62 -1.27 -0.89 -13.98
N GLU A 63 -2.44 -1.10 -14.57
CA GLU A 63 -3.73 -0.79 -13.95
C GLU A 63 -3.94 -1.52 -12.62
N ASP A 64 -3.62 -2.82 -12.57
CA ASP A 64 -3.73 -3.60 -11.35
C ASP A 64 -2.76 -3.07 -10.28
N TYR A 65 -1.53 -2.73 -10.66
CA TYR A 65 -0.61 -2.05 -9.74
C TYR A 65 -1.23 -0.75 -9.19
N TYR A 66 -1.71 0.15 -10.05
CA TYR A 66 -2.28 1.42 -9.59
C TYR A 66 -3.51 1.21 -8.69
N ARG A 67 -4.38 0.26 -9.03
CA ARG A 67 -5.58 -0.04 -8.25
C ARG A 67 -5.26 -0.48 -6.81
N TYR A 68 -4.24 -1.31 -6.64
CA TYR A 68 -3.95 -1.88 -5.32
C TYR A 68 -2.92 -1.08 -4.54
N TRP A 69 -1.89 -0.57 -5.20
CA TRP A 69 -0.68 -0.05 -4.55
C TRP A 69 -0.52 1.47 -4.57
N TRP A 70 -1.24 2.19 -5.43
CA TRP A 70 -1.09 3.65 -5.48
C TRP A 70 -1.58 4.35 -4.19
N ASN A 71 -1.35 5.65 -4.08
CA ASN A 71 -1.65 6.44 -2.88
C ASN A 71 -3.13 6.34 -2.46
N ASP A 72 -4.02 6.18 -3.42
CA ASP A 72 -5.47 6.03 -3.19
C ASP A 72 -5.91 4.56 -3.38
N GLY A 73 -4.94 3.66 -3.46
CA GLY A 73 -5.13 2.25 -3.73
C GLY A 73 -5.76 1.51 -2.57
N VAL A 74 -6.29 0.33 -2.89
CA VAL A 74 -7.01 -0.54 -1.93
C VAL A 74 -6.17 -0.84 -0.69
N LEU A 75 -4.86 -1.08 -0.85
CA LEU A 75 -4.02 -1.55 0.25
C LEU A 75 -3.66 -0.43 1.24
N LEU A 76 -3.34 0.78 0.76
CA LEU A 76 -3.08 1.91 1.65
C LEU A 76 -4.35 2.32 2.41
N THR A 77 -5.49 2.35 1.70
CA THR A 77 -6.80 2.62 2.30
C THR A 77 -7.13 1.60 3.41
N ALA A 78 -6.93 0.31 3.14
CA ALA A 78 -7.15 -0.74 4.13
C ALA A 78 -6.22 -0.61 5.35
N LEU A 79 -4.94 -0.25 5.13
CA LEU A 79 -3.99 0.02 6.21
C LEU A 79 -4.47 1.20 7.06
N MET A 80 -4.82 2.34 6.44
CA MET A 80 -5.29 3.54 7.14
C MET A 80 -6.55 3.27 7.96
N ASN A 81 -7.52 2.54 7.39
CA ASN A 81 -8.75 2.17 8.10
C ASN A 81 -8.46 1.29 9.32
N ARG A 82 -7.58 0.30 9.18
CA ARG A 82 -7.15 -0.56 10.31
C ARG A 82 -6.44 0.26 11.40
N GLN A 83 -5.60 1.19 11.00
CA GLN A 83 -4.89 2.06 11.93
C GLN A 83 -5.85 3.01 12.68
N ALA A 84 -6.82 3.60 11.98
CA ALA A 84 -7.87 4.43 12.57
C ALA A 84 -8.69 3.63 13.60
N ALA A 85 -9.14 2.43 13.25
CA ALA A 85 -9.87 1.55 14.17
C ALA A 85 -9.03 1.14 15.40
N ALA A 86 -7.72 0.95 15.24
CA ALA A 86 -6.82 0.70 16.36
C ALA A 86 -6.71 1.91 17.30
N ARG A 87 -6.57 3.13 16.76
CA ARG A 87 -6.54 4.37 17.56
C ARG A 87 -7.84 4.56 18.33
N GLN A 88 -8.98 4.37 17.68
CA GLN A 88 -10.30 4.52 18.32
C GLN A 88 -10.46 3.57 19.52
N ARG A 89 -10.06 2.30 19.38
CA ARG A 89 -10.13 1.34 20.49
C ARG A 89 -9.28 1.71 21.71
N VAL A 90 -8.13 2.36 21.50
CA VAL A 90 -7.31 2.86 22.62
C VAL A 90 -8.03 4.03 23.30
N ILE A 91 -8.56 4.98 22.52
CA ILE A 91 -9.31 6.12 23.03
C ILE A 91 -10.55 5.67 23.83
N ASP A 92 -11.31 4.70 23.33
CA ASP A 92 -12.51 4.20 24.00
C ASP A 92 -12.19 3.55 25.35
N ARG A 93 -11.12 2.73 25.40
CA ARG A 93 -10.61 2.15 26.67
C ARG A 93 -10.14 3.22 27.65
N MET A 94 -9.60 4.33 27.17
CA MET A 94 -9.19 5.46 28.02
C MET A 94 -10.39 6.19 28.62
N LYS A 95 -11.50 6.30 27.87
CA LYS A 95 -12.74 6.92 28.36
C LYS A 95 -13.40 6.08 29.46
N THR A 96 -13.48 4.75 29.28
CA THR A 96 -14.12 3.85 30.26
C THR A 96 -13.31 3.69 31.55
N SER A 97 -11.98 3.78 31.49
CA SER A 97 -11.10 3.74 32.68
C SER A 97 -11.13 5.02 33.53
N LYS A 98 -11.74 6.11 33.05
CA LYS A 98 -11.86 7.38 33.79
C LYS A 98 -13.19 7.53 34.53
N THR A 99 -14.16 6.65 34.28
CA THR A 99 -15.53 6.72 34.82
C THR A 99 -15.82 5.67 35.90
N GLY A 100 -14.85 4.85 36.30
CA GLY A 100 -14.91 3.93 37.44
C GLY A 100 -13.74 4.15 38.37
#